data_AF-A0A0M9EBU4-F1
#
_entry.id   AF-A0A0M9EBU4-F1
#
_cell.length_a   1.000
_cell.length_b   1.000
_cell.length_c   1.000
_cell.angle_alpha   90.00
_cell.angle_beta   90.00
_cell.angle_gamma   90.00
#
_symmetry.space_group_name_H-M   'P 1'
#
loop_
_entity.id
_entity.type
_entity.pdbx_description
1 polymer ?
#
loop_
_entity_poly.entity_id
_entity_poly.type
_entity_poly.pdbx_seq_one_letter_code
_entity_poly.pdbx_strand_id
1 'polypeptide(L)'
;MPINEAVIETLVPEEVYTDRKDHIDYFYNAALKAITRRTMSTVLLGQRRMGKTEIFKRVVNRLFFNQDHNEKVVIPVFYQFPDAFLS
;
A
#
# COMPACT_ATOMS: atom_id res chain seq x y z
N MET A 1 10.36 20.13 -9.03
CA MET A 1 9.03 19.88 -8.42
C MET A 1 8.80 18.38 -8.50
N PRO A 2 8.67 17.63 -7.40
CA PRO A 2 8.35 16.22 -7.56
C PRO A 2 6.90 16.12 -8.04
N ILE A 3 6.70 15.24 -9.02
CA ILE A 3 5.48 15.07 -9.78
C ILE A 3 4.44 14.38 -8.88
N ASN A 4 3.33 15.06 -8.63
CA ASN A 4 2.13 14.55 -7.96
C ASN A 4 1.38 13.54 -8.86
N GLU A 5 1.98 12.40 -9.16
CA GLU A 5 1.28 11.30 -9.84
C GLU A 5 1.12 10.13 -8.88
N ALA A 6 0.56 10.35 -7.69
CA ALA A 6 0.13 9.23 -6.86
C ALA A 6 -1.27 8.80 -7.33
N VAL A 7 -1.48 7.52 -7.63
CA VAL A 7 -2.83 6.98 -7.93
C VAL A 7 -3.77 7.16 -6.74
N ILE A 8 -3.20 7.10 -5.53
CA ILE A 8 -3.89 7.39 -4.28
C ILE A 8 -3.13 8.48 -3.52
N GLU A 9 -3.85 9.55 -3.20
CA GLU A 9 -3.30 10.66 -2.42
C GLU A 9 -2.87 10.20 -1.02
N THR A 10 -1.62 10.52 -0.68
CA THR A 10 -0.98 10.25 0.61
C THR A 10 -1.13 11.45 1.53
N LEU A 11 -1.33 11.22 2.84
CA LEU A 11 -1.56 12.32 3.79
C LEU A 11 -0.26 12.89 4.36
N VAL A 12 0.81 12.12 4.30
CA VAL A 12 2.11 12.48 4.87
C VAL A 12 3.12 12.51 3.73
N PRO A 13 3.97 13.55 3.61
CA PRO A 13 5.07 13.56 2.65
C PRO A 13 6.03 12.39 2.85
N GLU A 14 6.73 11.97 1.79
CA GLU A 14 7.66 10.85 1.87
C GLU A 14 8.83 11.12 2.83
N GLU A 15 9.37 12.33 2.84
CA GLU A 15 10.51 12.74 3.68
C GLU A 15 10.25 12.58 5.19
N VAL A 16 8.98 12.66 5.60
CA VAL A 16 8.56 12.56 7.01
C VAL A 16 8.19 11.12 7.39
N TYR A 17 7.93 10.26 6.40
CA TYR A 17 7.39 8.92 6.61
C TYR A 17 8.48 7.82 6.59
N THR A 18 9.46 7.93 7.49
CA THR A 18 10.71 7.16 7.43
C THR A 18 10.70 5.83 8.18
N ASP A 19 9.95 5.72 9.29
CA ASP A 19 9.99 4.56 10.20
C ASP A 19 9.00 3.41 9.85
N ARG A 20 8.47 3.41 8.62
CA ARG A 20 7.44 2.45 8.18
C ARG A 20 7.84 1.63 6.97
N LYS A 21 9.08 1.81 6.50
CA LYS A 21 9.62 1.19 5.30
C LYS A 21 9.49 -0.33 5.33
N ASP A 22 9.81 -0.97 6.45
CA ASP A 22 9.73 -2.43 6.59
C ASP A 22 8.31 -2.98 6.40
N HIS A 23 7.30 -2.25 6.88
CA HIS A 23 5.91 -2.64 6.68
C HIS A 23 5.52 -2.49 5.21
N ILE A 24 5.90 -1.38 4.57
CA ILE A 24 5.63 -1.15 3.15
C ILE A 24 6.31 -2.23 2.30
N ASP A 25 7.60 -2.50 2.54
CA ASP A 25 8.39 -3.52 1.85
C ASP A 25 7.78 -4.91 2.05
N TYR A 26 7.38 -5.25 3.27
CA TYR A 26 6.71 -6.51 3.57
C TYR A 26 5.43 -6.69 2.75
N PHE A 27 4.51 -5.73 2.78
CA PHE A 27 3.23 -5.82 2.08
C PHE A 27 3.39 -5.75 0.56
N TYR A 28 4.34 -4.95 0.06
CA TYR A 28 4.70 -4.90 -1.35
C TYR A 28 5.17 -6.27 -1.85
N ASN A 29 6.15 -6.87 -1.16
CA ASN A 29 6.69 -8.18 -1.52
C ASN A 29 5.65 -9.31 -1.35
N ALA A 30 4.78 -9.21 -0.34
CA ALA A 30 3.68 -10.14 -0.15
C ALA A 30 2.70 -10.11 -1.34
N ALA A 31 2.36 -8.91 -1.82
CA ALA A 31 1.50 -8.72 -2.99
C ALA A 31 2.13 -9.29 -4.28
N LEU A 32 3.42 -9.02 -4.54
CA LEU A 32 4.12 -9.60 -5.70
C LEU A 32 4.10 -11.14 -5.67
N LYS A 33 4.34 -11.73 -4.51
CA LYS A 33 4.31 -13.19 -4.33
C LYS A 33 2.90 -13.79 -4.46
N ALA A 34 1.84 -12.99 -4.25
CA ALA A 34 0.45 -13.45 -4.36
C ALA A 34 0.09 -13.92 -5.78
N ILE A 35 0.71 -13.33 -6.82
CA ILE A 35 0.57 -13.77 -8.22
C ILE A 35 0.93 -15.26 -8.37
N THR A 36 1.97 -15.69 -7.65
CA THR A 36 2.47 -17.07 -7.68
C THR A 36 1.76 -17.98 -6.67
N ARG A 37 0.68 -17.51 -6.01
CA ARG A 37 -0.05 -18.21 -4.94
C ARG A 37 0.82 -18.60 -3.74
N ARG A 38 1.92 -17.88 -3.52
CA ARG A 38 2.89 -18.13 -2.43
C ARG A 38 2.64 -17.28 -1.17
N THR A 39 1.55 -16.52 -1.16
CA THR A 39 1.21 -15.60 -0.07
C THR A 39 -0.19 -15.89 0.44
N MET A 40 -0.36 -15.95 1.76
CA MET A 40 -1.68 -16.00 2.40
C MET A 40 -2.30 -14.61 2.53
N SER A 41 -3.62 -14.55 2.67
CA SER A 41 -4.32 -13.33 3.08
C SER A 41 -3.70 -12.76 4.35
N THR A 42 -3.30 -11.49 4.31
CA THR A 42 -2.58 -10.83 5.40
C THR A 42 -3.32 -9.58 5.86
N VAL A 43 -3.32 -9.33 7.16
CA VAL A 43 -3.99 -8.18 7.79
C VAL A 43 -3.00 -7.42 8.67
N LEU A 44 -3.09 -6.09 8.65
CA LEU A 44 -2.34 -5.23 9.57
C LEU A 44 -3.27 -4.75 10.69
N LEU A 45 -3.03 -5.22 11.92
CA LEU A 45 -3.83 -4.89 13.10
C LEU A 45 -3.18 -3.80 13.95
N GLY A 46 -3.99 -3.11 14.76
CA GLY A 46 -3.51 -2.13 15.74
C GLY A 46 -4.53 -1.02 16.01
N GLN A 47 -4.16 -0.07 16.87
CA GLN A 47 -5.05 1.03 17.27
C GLN A 47 -5.34 2.04 16.14
N ARG A 48 -6.43 2.82 16.29
CA ARG A 48 -6.78 3.88 15.34
C ARG A 48 -5.67 4.93 15.27
N ARG A 49 -5.52 5.59 14.11
CA ARG A 49 -4.51 6.65 13.86
C ARG A 49 -3.04 6.20 13.93
N MET A 50 -2.77 4.89 13.88
CA MET A 50 -1.40 4.35 13.80
C MET A 50 -0.77 4.39 12.39
N GLY A 51 -1.40 5.06 11.42
CA GLY A 51 -0.86 5.18 10.06
C GLY A 51 -1.03 3.93 9.18
N LYS A 52 -1.81 2.93 9.59
CA LYS A 52 -2.05 1.71 8.79
C LYS A 52 -2.60 2.01 7.39
N THR A 53 -3.57 2.91 7.29
CA THR A 53 -4.14 3.34 6.00
C THR A 53 -3.07 3.94 5.09
N GLU A 54 -2.17 4.76 5.66
CA GLU A 54 -1.08 5.40 4.92
C GLU A 54 -0.10 4.37 4.35
N ILE A 55 0.21 3.31 5.10
CA ILE A 55 1.02 2.17 4.62
C ILE A 55 0.37 1.57 3.37
N PHE A 56 -0.92 1.24 3.42
CA PHE A 56 -1.61 0.61 2.28
C PHE A 56 -1.69 1.51 1.06
N LYS A 57 -1.94 2.81 1.22
CA LYS A 57 -1.92 3.79 0.12
C LYS A 57 -0.57 3.78 -0.61
N ARG A 58 0.52 3.80 0.16
CA ARG A 58 1.90 3.77 -0.38
C ARG A 58 2.25 2.44 -1.04
N VAL A 59 1.81 1.32 -0.48
CA VAL A 59 1.95 0.00 -1.11
C VAL A 59 1.24 -0.03 -2.46
N VAL A 60 0.01 0.49 -2.54
CA VAL A 60 -0.75 0.54 -3.80
C VAL A 60 -0.07 1.43 -4.83
N ASN A 61 0.37 2.63 -4.46
CA ASN A 61 1.11 3.51 -5.36
C ASN A 61 2.39 2.83 -5.87
N ARG A 62 3.16 2.21 -4.97
CA ARG A 62 4.39 1.50 -5.36
C ARG A 62 4.12 0.29 -6.25
N LEU A 63 3.03 -0.44 -6.00
CA LEU A 63 2.58 -1.49 -6.92
C LEU A 63 2.27 -0.89 -8.29
N PHE A 64 1.56 0.23 -8.35
CA PHE A 64 1.20 0.82 -9.63
C PHE A 64 2.42 1.29 -10.45
N PHE A 65 3.41 1.93 -9.81
CA PHE A 65 4.53 2.55 -10.53
C PHE A 65 5.80 1.71 -10.63
N ASN A 66 6.07 0.83 -9.67
CA ASN A 66 7.39 0.20 -9.51
C ASN A 66 7.40 -1.30 -9.83
N GLN A 67 6.28 -1.87 -10.26
CA GLN A 67 6.24 -3.26 -10.73
C GLN A 67 6.97 -3.43 -12.06
N ASP A 68 7.60 -4.59 -12.26
CA ASP A 68 8.10 -4.98 -13.57
C ASP A 68 6.93 -5.42 -14.46
N HIS A 69 6.66 -4.64 -15.50
CA HIS A 69 5.53 -4.84 -16.40
C HIS A 69 5.80 -5.90 -17.48
N ASN A 70 7.01 -6.46 -17.53
CA ASN A 70 7.38 -7.51 -18.48
C ASN A 70 6.94 -8.92 -18.02
N GLU A 71 6.44 -9.05 -16.78
CA GLU A 71 5.96 -10.30 -16.20
C GLU A 71 4.46 -10.26 -15.87
N LYS A 72 3.99 -11.23 -15.08
CA LYS A 72 2.65 -11.20 -14.48
C LYS A 72 2.59 -10.05 -13.46
N VAL A 73 1.64 -9.14 -13.64
CA VAL A 73 1.51 -7.92 -12.82
C VAL A 73 0.40 -8.08 -11.77
N VAL A 74 0.62 -7.55 -10.56
CA VAL A 74 -0.41 -7.41 -9.53
C VAL A 74 -1.30 -6.24 -9.91
N ILE A 75 -2.61 -6.44 -9.95
CA ILE A 75 -3.58 -5.34 -10.08
C ILE A 75 -3.93 -4.86 -8.65
N PRO A 76 -3.41 -3.70 -8.18
CA PRO A 76 -3.74 -3.22 -6.85
C PRO A 76 -5.15 -2.61 -6.85
N VAL A 77 -5.97 -3.01 -5.88
CA VAL A 77 -7.29 -2.40 -5.62
C VAL A 77 -7.28 -1.85 -4.21
N PHE A 78 -7.54 -0.56 -4.07
CA PHE A 78 -7.73 0.09 -2.77
C PHE A 78 -9.20 0.38 -2.54
N TYR A 79 -9.69 -0.03 -1.38
CA TYR A 79 -11.05 0.25 -0.95
C TYR A 79 -11.05 0.67 0.51
N GLN A 80 -11.78 1.74 0.80
CA GLN A 80 -12.02 2.23 2.15
C GLN A 80 -13.52 2.28 2.40
N PHE A 81 -13.96 1.66 3.49
CA PHE A 81 -15.36 1.75 3.90
C PHE A 81 -15.73 3.21 4.22
N PRO A 82 -16.93 3.68 3.81
CA PRO A 82 -17.39 5.01 4.17
C PRO A 82 -17.50 5.18 5.68
N ASP A 83 -17.20 6.39 6.18
CA ASP A 83 -17.21 6.67 7.63
C ASP A 83 -18.58 6.41 8.28
N ALA A 84 -19.67 6.50 7.52
CA ALA A 84 -21.04 6.20 7.96
C ALA A 84 -21.25 4.74 8.41
N PHE A 85 -20.35 3.82 8.05
CA PHE A 85 -20.41 2.41 8.48
C PHE A 85 -19.62 2.12 9.77
N LEU A 86 -18.95 3.13 10.34
CA LEU A 86 -18.08 2.98 11.52
C LEU A 86 -18.69 3.58 12.80
N SER A 87 -19.95 4.02 12.75
CA SER A 87 -20.73 4.59 13.85
C SER A 87 -21.70 3.58 14.46
#